data_AF-A0A1R4HH55-F1
#
_entry.id   AF-A0A1R4HH55-F1
#
_cell.length_a   1.000
_cell.length_b   1.000
_cell.length_c   1.000
_cell.angle_alpha   90.00
_cell.angle_beta   90.00
_cell.angle_gamma   90.00
#
_symmetry.space_group_name_H-M   'P 1'
#
loop_
_entity.id
_entity.type
_entity.pdbx_description
1 polymer ?
#
loop_
_entity_poly.entity_id
_entity_poly.type
_entity_poly.pdbx_seq_one_letter_code
_entity_poly.pdbx_strand_id
1 'polypeptide(L)'
;MLKPIKIMLICIVASILILLVIVCSLWFVIDINDFKPEISAAIKNRTGRDVTFNEQLKLTLFPELSLSTGAIVLGNPDGFQGYFMAVDDISLRLKPLPLLRKKIDADIAQIRGFKLNLITTPQGLHNWDTVFSKTTDTPTNMAALMAGLSINGINIENGHLNWNNQQSGQNIEVDSINLTTTPIAINTPITSHFSLIATDTANQITASITGQTTLTFNDNLNIFALNNTHLHTTVTRKVTSEKPVTFSLSSPEVLIDKTQQSIKVSELQLKSADLQVTSNMIASLNSPPTLSGKIRIMPFNPSQLMTQLALPQPPHRDKTVLQHLDGQFSFYATRNGITISPLLMTLDDSSVSGSVIMNDYTKPITTFNLALDAIDVDRYLPPMTKNSKPTDPAAILAIMPVETLRKLRTTGSLAINKLAINNATLRHIQLTLGE
;
A
#
# COMPACT_ATOMS: atom_id res chain seq x y z
N MET A 1 27.23 -2.41 -67.50
CA MET A 1 26.48 -1.59 -66.51
C MET A 1 27.01 -1.73 -65.06
N LEU A 2 28.30 -1.99 -64.81
CA LEU A 2 28.86 -2.27 -63.46
C LEU A 2 29.56 -1.09 -62.74
N LYS A 3 29.73 0.07 -63.39
CA LYS A 3 30.48 1.21 -62.82
C LYS A 3 29.76 1.96 -61.67
N PRO A 4 28.44 2.25 -61.73
CA PRO A 4 27.78 2.99 -60.65
C PRO A 4 27.55 2.14 -59.38
N ILE A 5 27.36 0.83 -59.52
CA ILE A 5 27.16 -0.10 -58.39
C ILE A 5 28.43 -0.23 -57.55
N LYS A 6 29.62 -0.27 -58.17
CA LYS A 6 30.90 -0.29 -57.45
C LYS A 6 31.14 1.01 -56.66
N ILE A 7 30.82 2.17 -57.25
CA ILE A 7 30.99 3.47 -56.59
C ILE A 7 30.01 3.59 -55.42
N MET A 8 28.76 3.17 -55.59
CA MET A 8 27.77 3.15 -54.51
C MET A 8 28.19 2.21 -53.36
N LEU A 9 28.73 1.02 -53.66
CA LEU A 9 29.23 0.09 -52.64
C LEU A 9 30.44 0.67 -51.89
N ILE A 10 31.36 1.34 -52.60
CA ILE A 10 32.52 2.00 -51.99
C ILE A 10 32.07 3.17 -51.11
N CYS A 11 31.09 3.97 -51.54
CA CYS A 11 30.54 5.05 -50.73
C CYS A 11 29.84 4.51 -49.47
N ILE A 12 29.07 3.42 -49.58
CA ILE A 12 28.42 2.78 -48.42
C ILE A 12 29.46 2.24 -47.44
N VAL A 13 30.46 1.51 -47.93
CA VAL A 13 31.53 0.95 -47.10
C VAL A 13 32.36 2.08 -46.46
N ALA A 14 32.69 3.14 -47.21
CA ALA A 14 33.42 4.30 -46.70
C ALA A 14 32.60 5.08 -45.65
N SER A 15 31.29 5.26 -45.85
CA SER A 15 30.41 5.88 -44.86
C SER A 15 30.30 5.03 -43.58
N ILE A 16 30.24 3.69 -43.70
CA ILE A 16 30.27 2.78 -42.56
C ILE A 16 31.63 2.85 -41.83
N LEU A 17 32.74 2.94 -42.56
CA LEU A 17 34.08 3.07 -42.00
C LEU A 17 34.28 4.41 -41.29
N ILE A 18 33.78 5.51 -41.87
CA ILE A 18 33.79 6.84 -41.25
C ILE A 18 32.91 6.84 -39.99
N LEU A 19 31.74 6.19 -40.03
CA LEU A 19 30.89 6.03 -38.85
C LEU A 19 31.61 5.23 -37.75
N LEU A 20 32.29 4.14 -38.10
CA LEU A 20 33.13 3.34 -37.19
C LEU A 20 34.28 4.16 -36.60
N VAL A 21 34.96 4.98 -37.40
CA VAL A 21 36.05 5.86 -36.94
C VAL A 21 35.53 6.96 -36.02
N ILE A 22 34.36 7.55 -36.31
CA ILE A 22 33.73 8.55 -35.45
C ILE A 22 33.33 7.91 -34.11
N VAL A 23 32.70 6.74 -34.14
CA VAL A 23 32.34 5.98 -32.92
C VAL A 23 33.58 5.55 -32.12
N CYS A 24 34.65 5.09 -32.79
CA CYS A 24 35.95 4.81 -32.15
C CYS A 24 36.64 6.08 -31.62
N SER A 25 36.49 7.23 -32.27
CA SER A 25 37.07 8.50 -31.81
C SER A 25 36.34 9.05 -30.59
N LEU A 26 35.02 8.83 -30.51
CA LEU A 26 34.20 9.13 -29.33
C LEU A 26 34.65 8.30 -28.10
N TRP A 27 35.10 7.06 -28.31
CA TRP A 27 35.72 6.25 -27.26
C TRP A 27 36.97 6.93 -26.67
N PHE A 28 37.81 7.55 -27.51
CA PHE A 28 39.08 8.14 -27.07
C PHE A 28 38.97 9.49 -26.35
N VAL A 29 37.85 10.21 -26.44
CA VAL A 29 37.74 11.63 -26.01
C VAL A 29 36.85 11.85 -24.78
N ILE A 30 36.04 10.87 -24.35
CA ILE A 30 35.15 11.00 -23.19
C ILE A 30 35.40 9.84 -22.22
N ASP A 31 36.17 10.07 -21.15
CA ASP A 31 36.18 9.13 -20.01
C ASP A 31 34.94 9.39 -19.15
N ILE A 32 33.96 8.52 -19.32
CA ILE A 32 32.70 8.60 -18.60
C ILE A 32 32.94 8.54 -17.07
N ASN A 33 34.04 7.94 -16.61
CA ASN A 33 34.35 7.85 -15.18
C ASN A 33 34.72 9.19 -14.53
N ASP A 34 35.06 10.23 -15.31
CA ASP A 34 35.33 11.58 -14.79
C ASP A 34 34.10 12.22 -14.13
N PHE A 35 32.89 11.74 -14.46
CA PHE A 35 31.64 12.23 -13.85
C PHE A 35 31.35 11.63 -12.47
N LYS A 36 32.05 10.56 -12.04
CA LYS A 36 31.78 9.91 -10.75
C LYS A 36 31.93 10.84 -9.55
N PRO A 37 32.97 11.68 -9.41
CA PRO A 37 33.11 12.57 -8.27
C PRO A 37 31.96 13.59 -8.18
N GLU A 38 31.49 14.08 -9.32
CA GLU A 38 30.36 15.02 -9.39
C GLU A 38 29.04 14.33 -9.00
N ILE A 39 28.78 13.12 -9.50
CA ILE A 39 27.62 12.31 -9.11
C ILE A 39 27.65 11.97 -7.61
N SER A 40 28.81 11.55 -7.09
CA SER A 40 29.01 11.29 -5.66
C SER A 40 28.74 12.53 -4.81
N ALA A 41 29.26 13.69 -5.22
CA ALA A 41 29.04 14.95 -4.51
C ALA A 41 27.56 15.36 -4.53
N ALA A 42 26.88 15.21 -5.68
CA ALA A 42 25.45 15.50 -5.80
C ALA A 42 24.61 14.60 -4.89
N ILE A 43 24.89 13.28 -4.84
CA ILE A 43 24.19 12.35 -3.95
C ILE A 43 24.50 12.67 -2.49
N LYS A 44 25.76 12.95 -2.13
CA LYS A 44 26.14 13.32 -0.76
C LYS A 44 25.46 14.60 -0.29
N ASN A 45 25.38 15.61 -1.15
CA ASN A 45 24.73 16.87 -0.83
C ASN A 45 23.23 16.71 -0.54
N ARG A 46 22.54 15.84 -1.30
CA ARG A 46 21.09 15.60 -1.17
C ARG A 46 20.73 14.60 -0.07
N THR A 47 21.48 13.50 0.04
CA THR A 47 21.17 12.39 0.96
C THR A 47 21.94 12.44 2.27
N GLY A 48 23.01 13.25 2.34
CA GLY A 48 23.93 13.29 3.47
C GLY A 48 24.84 12.07 3.58
N ARG A 49 24.94 11.23 2.54
CA ARG A 49 25.62 9.92 2.59
C ARG A 49 26.72 9.81 1.56
N ASP A 50 27.76 9.08 1.94
CA ASP A 50 28.82 8.70 1.01
C ASP A 50 28.33 7.59 0.06
N VAL A 51 28.77 7.71 -1.19
CA VAL A 51 28.49 6.78 -2.28
C VAL A 51 29.80 6.15 -2.73
N THR A 52 29.83 4.83 -2.78
CA THR A 52 30.94 4.06 -3.32
C THR A 52 30.52 3.43 -4.64
N PHE A 53 31.29 3.71 -5.70
CA PHE A 53 31.18 3.03 -6.98
C PHE A 53 32.20 1.88 -7.01
N ASN A 54 31.73 0.64 -6.93
CA ASN A 54 32.62 -0.52 -6.90
C ASN A 54 33.17 -0.88 -8.28
N GLU A 55 32.52 -0.39 -9.34
CA GLU A 55 32.88 -0.67 -10.74
C GLU A 55 33.04 0.62 -11.54
N GLN A 56 33.69 0.52 -12.71
CA GLN A 56 33.76 1.59 -13.71
C GLN A 56 32.44 1.75 -14.45
N LEU A 57 32.14 2.98 -14.87
CA LEU A 57 30.99 3.26 -15.73
C LEU A 57 31.25 2.63 -17.11
N LYS A 58 30.30 1.83 -17.61
CA LYS A 58 30.43 1.06 -18.85
C LYS A 58 29.49 1.61 -19.91
N LEU A 59 30.03 1.95 -21.07
CA LEU A 59 29.24 2.25 -22.27
C LEU A 59 29.16 1.00 -23.14
N THR A 60 27.95 0.48 -23.35
CA THR A 60 27.68 -0.61 -24.28
C THR A 60 27.10 -0.03 -25.56
N LEU A 61 27.61 -0.45 -26.73
CA LEU A 61 27.19 0.09 -28.04
C LEU A 61 26.32 -0.90 -28.84
N PHE A 62 26.36 -2.20 -28.52
CA PHE A 62 25.65 -3.27 -29.23
C PHE A 62 25.19 -4.35 -28.23
N PRO A 63 23.99 -4.93 -28.36
CA PRO A 63 22.95 -4.70 -29.38
C PRO A 63 22.25 -3.33 -29.28
N GLU A 64 22.48 -2.59 -28.19
CA GLU A 64 21.86 -1.29 -27.94
C GLU A 64 22.87 -0.33 -27.28
N LEU A 65 22.65 0.97 -27.41
CA LEU A 65 23.46 2.01 -26.77
C LEU A 65 23.01 2.23 -25.32
N SER A 66 23.82 1.86 -24.33
CA SER A 66 23.50 2.03 -22.91
C SER A 66 24.70 2.45 -22.06
N LEU A 67 24.44 3.26 -21.05
CA LEU A 67 25.40 3.66 -20.03
C LEU A 67 25.05 2.98 -18.70
N SER A 68 25.94 2.13 -18.19
CA SER A 68 25.78 1.38 -16.95
C SER A 68 26.72 1.91 -15.87
N THR A 69 26.22 1.97 -14.63
CA THR A 69 27.01 2.38 -13.48
C THR A 69 27.77 1.25 -12.80
N GLY A 70 27.36 0.00 -13.02
CA GLY A 70 27.74 -1.12 -12.18
C GLY A 70 27.29 -0.92 -10.73
N ALA A 71 27.89 -1.69 -9.82
CA ALA A 71 27.46 -1.74 -8.43
C ALA A 71 27.74 -0.43 -7.67
N ILE A 72 26.69 0.13 -7.08
CA ILE A 72 26.73 1.33 -6.24
C ILE A 72 26.29 0.96 -4.82
N VAL A 73 27.02 1.46 -3.82
CA VAL A 73 26.66 1.29 -2.41
C VAL A 73 26.58 2.65 -1.72
N LEU A 74 25.46 2.92 -1.06
CA LEU A 74 25.23 4.06 -0.19
C LEU A 74 25.37 3.62 1.27
N GLY A 75 26.27 4.30 1.97
CA GLY A 75 26.53 4.05 3.38
C GLY A 75 25.33 4.37 4.30
N ASN A 76 25.37 3.76 5.47
CA ASN A 76 24.51 4.15 6.58
C ASN A 76 24.98 5.48 7.21
N PRO A 77 24.12 6.21 7.94
CA PRO A 77 24.58 7.35 8.71
C PRO A 77 25.34 6.86 9.95
N ASP A 78 26.06 7.78 10.61
CA ASP A 78 26.79 7.46 11.84
C ASP A 78 25.88 6.78 12.87
N GLY A 79 26.40 5.74 13.53
CA GLY A 79 25.66 4.93 14.51
C GLY A 79 24.94 3.70 13.93
N PHE A 80 24.96 3.49 12.62
CA PHE A 80 24.37 2.31 11.98
C PHE A 80 25.42 1.52 11.18
N GLN A 81 25.36 0.19 11.29
CA GLN A 81 26.29 -0.72 10.62
C GLN A 81 25.80 -1.13 9.23
N GLY A 82 26.71 -1.57 8.36
CA GLY A 82 26.38 -2.03 7.00
C GLY A 82 26.04 -0.89 6.03
N TYR A 83 25.22 -1.18 5.03
CA TYR A 83 24.81 -0.23 4.00
C TYR A 83 23.33 0.14 4.15
N PHE A 84 22.99 1.37 3.76
CA PHE A 84 21.61 1.82 3.69
C PHE A 84 20.94 1.32 2.41
N MET A 85 21.61 1.54 1.28
CA MET A 85 21.12 1.15 -0.03
C MET A 85 22.28 0.61 -0.86
N ALA A 86 22.02 -0.42 -1.64
CA ALA A 86 22.94 -0.90 -2.66
C ALA A 86 22.16 -1.15 -3.95
N VAL A 87 22.81 -1.05 -5.09
CA VAL A 87 22.23 -1.39 -6.38
C VAL A 87 23.29 -2.13 -7.17
N ASP A 88 22.93 -3.27 -7.76
CA ASP A 88 23.89 -4.10 -8.49
C ASP A 88 24.25 -3.43 -9.83
N ASP A 89 23.27 -2.78 -10.48
CA ASP A 89 23.50 -2.00 -11.70
C ASP A 89 22.37 -1.00 -11.95
N ILE A 90 22.74 0.23 -12.34
CA ILE A 90 21.83 1.21 -12.94
C ILE A 90 22.28 1.40 -14.38
N SER A 91 21.42 1.08 -15.34
CA SER A 91 21.70 1.29 -16.75
C SER A 91 20.68 2.22 -17.39
N LEU A 92 21.20 3.17 -18.16
CA LEU A 92 20.44 4.15 -18.91
C LEU A 92 20.57 3.82 -20.39
N ARG A 93 19.48 3.37 -21.01
CA ARG A 93 19.42 3.18 -22.47
C ARG A 93 19.33 4.56 -23.13
N LEU A 94 20.15 4.81 -24.14
CA LEU A 94 20.23 6.10 -24.84
C LEU A 94 19.75 5.97 -26.28
N LYS A 95 19.01 6.97 -26.79
CA LYS A 95 18.64 6.99 -28.21
C LYS A 95 19.82 7.46 -29.08
N PRO A 96 20.19 6.75 -30.17
CA PRO A 96 21.30 7.16 -31.02
C PRO A 96 21.09 8.49 -31.76
N LEU A 97 19.86 8.73 -32.25
CA LEU A 97 19.57 9.88 -33.13
C LEU A 97 19.67 11.26 -32.43
N PRO A 98 19.16 11.46 -31.20
CA PRO A 98 19.30 12.72 -30.47
C PRO A 98 20.74 13.04 -30.05
N LEU A 99 21.60 12.04 -29.85
CA LEU A 99 23.00 12.23 -29.48
C LEU A 99 23.81 12.93 -30.58
N LEU A 100 23.47 12.71 -31.86
CA LEU A 100 24.05 13.46 -32.98
C LEU A 100 23.73 14.97 -32.91
N ARG A 101 22.68 15.34 -32.19
CA ARG A 101 22.28 16.74 -31.91
C ARG A 101 22.72 17.23 -30.53
N LYS A 102 23.61 16.50 -29.85
CA LYS A 102 24.08 16.78 -28.48
C LYS A 102 22.95 16.85 -27.44
N LYS A 103 21.84 16.14 -27.65
CA LYS A 103 20.76 16.00 -26.67
C LYS A 103 20.80 14.61 -26.07
N ILE A 104 20.86 14.53 -24.74
CA ILE A 104 20.75 13.27 -24.01
C ILE A 104 19.24 12.97 -23.87
N ASP A 105 18.76 11.97 -24.60
CA ASP A 105 17.39 11.47 -24.50
C ASP A 105 17.45 10.02 -24.01
N ALA A 106 17.02 9.82 -22.77
CA ALA A 106 17.03 8.53 -22.10
C ALA A 106 15.80 7.73 -22.51
N ASP A 107 16.03 6.52 -23.02
CA ASP A 107 14.96 5.63 -23.41
C ASP A 107 14.37 4.92 -22.19
N ILE A 108 15.12 4.03 -21.55
CA ILE A 108 14.67 3.31 -20.36
C ILE A 108 15.76 3.39 -19.29
N ALA A 109 15.36 3.73 -18.07
CA ALA A 109 16.21 3.59 -16.90
C ALA A 109 15.95 2.22 -16.26
N GLN A 110 16.94 1.34 -16.28
CA GLN A 110 16.87 0.00 -15.71
C GLN A 110 17.68 -0.06 -14.42
N ILE A 111 17.05 -0.52 -13.35
CA ILE A 111 17.64 -0.66 -12.01
C ILE A 111 17.54 -2.13 -11.64
N ARG A 112 18.69 -2.80 -11.50
CA ARG A 112 18.75 -4.23 -11.16
C ARG A 112 19.30 -4.45 -9.77
N GLY A 113 18.65 -5.34 -9.03
CA GLY A 113 19.15 -5.81 -7.73
C GLY A 113 19.26 -4.69 -6.70
N PHE A 114 18.32 -3.73 -6.69
CA PHE A 114 18.31 -2.70 -5.65
C PHE A 114 18.06 -3.37 -4.30
N LYS A 115 18.80 -2.96 -3.28
CA LYS A 115 18.76 -3.49 -1.91
C LYS A 115 18.60 -2.31 -0.98
N LEU A 116 17.54 -2.29 -0.18
CA LEU A 116 17.28 -1.24 0.81
C LEU A 116 17.22 -1.86 2.20
N ASN A 117 18.03 -1.36 3.14
CA ASN A 117 18.01 -1.78 4.53
C ASN A 117 17.46 -0.66 5.41
N LEU A 118 16.30 -0.90 6.01
CA LEU A 118 15.65 -0.01 6.97
C LEU A 118 15.84 -0.58 8.37
N ILE A 119 16.54 0.17 9.22
CA ILE A 119 16.88 -0.25 10.58
C ILE A 119 16.29 0.74 11.58
N THR A 120 15.55 0.22 12.56
CA THR A 120 15.15 0.95 13.77
C THR A 120 15.92 0.38 14.95
N THR A 121 16.67 1.23 15.67
CA THR A 121 17.43 0.81 16.85
C THR A 121 16.53 0.56 18.06
N PRO A 122 17.02 -0.08 19.15
CA PRO A 122 16.26 -0.22 20.39
C PRO A 122 15.86 1.12 21.03
N GLN A 123 16.62 2.19 20.73
CA GLN A 123 16.33 3.55 21.19
C GLN A 123 15.29 4.27 20.31
N GLY A 124 14.76 3.62 19.27
CA GLY A 124 13.79 4.19 18.34
C GLY A 124 14.40 5.13 17.30
N LEU A 125 15.72 5.10 17.08
CA LEU A 125 16.38 5.87 16.03
C LEU A 125 16.26 5.14 14.69
N HIS A 126 16.01 5.86 13.61
CA HIS A 126 15.88 5.26 12.29
C HIS A 126 17.05 5.62 11.38
N ASN A 127 17.55 4.63 10.63
CA ASN A 127 18.64 4.89 9.69
C ASN A 127 18.22 5.69 8.45
N TRP A 128 16.94 6.03 8.27
CA TRP A 128 16.41 6.80 7.12
C TRP A 128 16.00 8.24 7.47
N ASP A 129 16.05 8.66 8.73
CA ASP A 129 15.58 9.99 9.16
C ASP A 129 16.29 11.13 8.41
N THR A 130 17.58 10.94 8.09
CA THR A 130 18.40 11.94 7.39
C THR A 130 18.02 12.15 5.93
N VAL A 131 17.33 11.18 5.29
CA VAL A 131 16.96 11.25 3.86
C VAL A 131 15.76 12.18 3.64
N PHE A 132 14.81 12.19 4.57
CA PHE A 132 13.55 12.94 4.42
C PHE A 132 13.55 14.29 5.15
N SER A 133 14.57 14.56 5.98
CA SER A 133 14.66 15.77 6.79
C SER A 133 15.12 17.03 6.03
N LYS A 134 15.61 16.89 4.78
CA LYS A 134 16.04 18.02 3.93
C LYS A 134 15.10 18.25 2.75
N THR A 135 13.90 18.73 3.00
CA THR A 135 12.92 19.13 1.97
C THR A 135 12.65 20.63 1.98
N THR A 136 13.71 21.45 1.92
CA THR A 136 13.61 22.92 1.79
C THR A 136 13.67 23.42 0.34
N ASP A 137 13.83 22.55 -0.65
CA ASP A 137 13.81 22.98 -2.06
C ASP A 137 12.36 23.04 -2.59
N THR A 138 11.99 24.20 -3.10
CA THR A 138 10.64 24.53 -3.57
C THR A 138 10.23 23.74 -4.83
N PRO A 139 8.92 23.45 -5.04
CA PRO A 139 8.41 22.66 -6.17
C PRO A 139 8.82 23.20 -7.55
N THR A 140 9.07 24.51 -7.67
CA THR A 140 9.40 25.21 -8.90
C THR A 140 10.67 24.67 -9.58
N ASN A 141 11.64 24.18 -8.81
CA ASN A 141 12.88 23.62 -9.36
C ASN A 141 12.72 22.19 -9.89
N MET A 142 11.78 21.40 -9.36
CA MET A 142 11.52 20.03 -9.82
C MET A 142 10.84 20.00 -11.19
N ALA A 143 9.86 20.88 -11.43
CA ALA A 143 9.20 20.98 -12.73
C ALA A 143 10.18 21.38 -13.84
N ALA A 144 11.08 22.34 -13.57
CA ALA A 144 12.13 22.74 -14.49
C ALA A 144 13.16 21.63 -14.75
N LEU A 145 13.54 20.87 -13.71
CA LEU A 145 14.45 19.71 -13.84
C LEU A 145 13.83 18.58 -14.67
N MET A 146 12.53 18.32 -14.51
CA MET A 146 11.79 17.32 -15.26
C MET A 146 11.48 17.75 -16.71
N ALA A 147 11.31 19.05 -16.97
CA ALA A 147 11.07 19.57 -18.33
C ALA A 147 12.23 19.31 -19.31
N GLY A 148 13.45 19.09 -18.79
CA GLY A 148 14.64 18.76 -19.58
C GLY A 148 14.95 17.26 -19.69
N LEU A 149 14.27 16.40 -18.90
CA LEU A 149 14.56 14.97 -18.80
C LEU A 149 13.32 14.14 -19.14
N SER A 150 13.20 13.70 -20.39
CA SER A 150 12.24 12.66 -20.79
C SER A 150 12.82 11.28 -20.49
N ILE A 151 12.11 10.48 -19.69
CA ILE A 151 12.44 9.07 -19.45
C ILE A 151 11.30 8.25 -20.06
N ASN A 152 11.56 7.45 -21.10
CA ASN A 152 10.50 6.64 -21.75
C ASN A 152 10.09 5.38 -20.95
N GLY A 153 10.65 5.17 -19.75
CA GLY A 153 10.17 4.22 -18.78
C GLY A 153 11.19 3.92 -17.69
N ILE A 154 10.71 3.42 -16.56
CA ILE A 154 11.54 2.86 -15.50
C ILE A 154 11.27 1.35 -15.45
N ASN A 155 12.34 0.57 -15.36
CA ASN A 155 12.28 -0.85 -15.11
C ASN A 155 13.11 -1.16 -13.85
N ILE A 156 12.48 -1.75 -12.85
CA ILE A 156 13.14 -2.25 -11.64
C ILE A 156 12.99 -3.76 -11.64
N GLU A 157 14.10 -4.46 -11.46
CA GLU A 157 14.15 -5.92 -11.45
C GLU A 157 14.84 -6.44 -10.19
N ASN A 158 14.23 -7.45 -9.57
CA ASN A 158 14.79 -8.20 -8.45
C ASN A 158 15.23 -7.32 -7.27
N GLY A 159 14.41 -6.33 -6.93
CA GLY A 159 14.64 -5.53 -5.75
C GLY A 159 14.42 -6.30 -4.45
N HIS A 160 15.11 -5.84 -3.41
CA HIS A 160 15.05 -6.37 -2.06
C HIS A 160 14.95 -5.22 -1.05
N LEU A 161 14.06 -5.36 -0.08
CA LEU A 161 13.96 -4.48 1.07
C LEU A 161 13.97 -5.32 2.34
N ASN A 162 14.87 -4.97 3.26
CA ASN A 162 14.90 -5.54 4.59
C ASN A 162 14.50 -4.47 5.60
N TRP A 163 13.46 -4.73 6.38
CA TRP A 163 13.04 -3.88 7.48
C TRP A 163 13.24 -4.60 8.80
N ASN A 164 14.27 -4.16 9.52
CA ASN A 164 14.63 -4.65 10.85
C ASN A 164 14.23 -3.62 11.91
N ASN A 165 13.17 -3.92 12.66
CA ASN A 165 12.74 -3.13 13.80
C ASN A 165 13.21 -3.78 15.11
N GLN A 166 14.34 -3.29 15.65
CA GLN A 166 14.94 -3.83 16.87
C GLN A 166 14.20 -3.41 18.14
N GLN A 167 13.30 -2.42 18.06
CA GLN A 167 12.48 -1.97 19.18
C GLN A 167 11.29 -2.92 19.41
N SER A 168 10.64 -3.38 18.34
CA SER A 168 9.51 -4.33 18.41
C SER A 168 9.93 -5.79 18.19
N GLY A 169 11.16 -6.04 17.75
CA GLY A 169 11.65 -7.37 17.36
C GLY A 169 11.13 -7.87 16.02
N GLN A 170 10.46 -7.01 15.24
CA GLN A 170 9.90 -7.36 13.94
C GLN A 170 10.96 -7.31 12.83
N ASN A 171 10.98 -8.33 11.98
CA ASN A 171 11.80 -8.37 10.77
C ASN A 171 10.91 -8.71 9.56
N ILE A 172 10.86 -7.80 8.58
CA ILE A 172 10.09 -7.98 7.35
C ILE A 172 11.06 -7.91 6.18
N GLU A 173 11.06 -8.96 5.36
CA GLU A 173 11.82 -9.00 4.11
C GLU A 173 10.85 -8.86 2.94
N VAL A 174 11.19 -8.05 1.96
CA VAL A 174 10.43 -7.88 0.73
C VAL A 174 11.35 -8.16 -0.43
N ASP A 175 11.11 -9.27 -1.10
CA ASP A 175 11.88 -9.77 -2.22
C ASP A 175 11.15 -9.58 -3.54
N SER A 176 11.90 -9.81 -4.62
CA SER A 176 11.38 -9.82 -5.99
C SER A 176 10.57 -8.56 -6.30
N ILE A 177 11.04 -7.40 -5.82
CA ILE A 177 10.40 -6.12 -6.10
C ILE A 177 10.68 -5.78 -7.55
N ASN A 178 9.65 -5.86 -8.38
CA ASN A 178 9.70 -5.50 -9.78
C ASN A 178 8.73 -4.34 -10.05
N LEU A 179 9.13 -3.43 -10.93
CA LEU A 179 8.31 -2.31 -11.39
C LEU A 179 8.60 -2.05 -12.86
N THR A 180 7.55 -1.93 -13.67
CA THR A 180 7.67 -1.45 -15.05
C THR A 180 6.73 -0.28 -15.25
N THR A 181 7.20 0.76 -15.93
CA THR A 181 6.38 1.93 -16.27
C THR A 181 6.43 2.25 -17.76
N THR A 182 5.35 2.83 -18.27
CA THR A 182 5.36 3.54 -19.56
C THR A 182 6.16 4.85 -19.46
N PRO A 183 6.32 5.62 -20.55
CA PRO A 183 7.02 6.90 -20.52
C PRO A 183 6.51 7.81 -19.42
N ILE A 184 7.45 8.38 -18.66
CA ILE A 184 7.19 9.30 -17.58
C ILE A 184 7.23 10.70 -18.15
N ALA A 185 6.05 11.30 -18.28
CA ALA A 185 5.91 12.69 -18.64
C ALA A 185 4.75 13.35 -17.88
N ILE A 186 4.89 14.65 -17.66
CA ILE A 186 3.88 15.50 -17.05
C ILE A 186 2.60 15.48 -17.90
N ASN A 187 1.42 15.48 -17.26
CA ASN A 187 0.11 15.43 -17.90
C ASN A 187 -0.12 14.22 -18.82
N THR A 188 0.70 13.17 -18.70
CA THR A 188 0.53 11.94 -19.48
C THR A 188 0.23 10.74 -18.56
N PRO A 189 -0.62 9.80 -19.00
CA PRO A 189 -0.86 8.56 -18.27
C PRO A 189 0.39 7.67 -18.19
N ILE A 190 0.84 7.37 -16.97
CA ILE A 190 1.96 6.49 -16.67
C ILE A 190 1.40 5.17 -16.14
N THR A 191 1.23 4.19 -17.02
CA THR A 191 0.82 2.85 -16.61
C THR A 191 1.99 2.17 -15.93
N SER A 192 1.75 1.66 -14.73
CA SER A 192 2.74 1.03 -13.88
C SER A 192 2.27 -0.36 -13.48
N HIS A 193 3.13 -1.36 -13.63
CA HIS A 193 2.90 -2.72 -13.13
C HIS A 193 3.98 -3.05 -12.12
N PHE A 194 3.59 -3.63 -10.99
CA PHE A 194 4.55 -4.04 -9.97
C PHE A 194 4.22 -5.41 -9.40
N SER A 195 5.26 -6.07 -8.91
CA SER A 195 5.16 -7.30 -8.13
C SER A 195 6.18 -7.29 -7.01
N LEU A 196 5.83 -7.92 -5.89
CA LEU A 196 6.73 -8.10 -4.74
C LEU A 196 6.28 -9.28 -3.88
N ILE A 197 7.20 -9.82 -3.09
CA ILE A 197 6.93 -10.89 -2.13
C ILE A 197 7.37 -10.41 -0.76
N ALA A 198 6.43 -10.18 0.15
CA ALA A 198 6.73 -9.82 1.53
C ALA A 198 6.71 -11.06 2.42
N THR A 199 7.73 -11.25 3.24
CA THR A 199 7.87 -12.36 4.18
C THR A 199 8.04 -11.81 5.60
N ASP A 200 7.16 -12.24 6.49
CA ASP A 200 7.30 -12.06 7.93
C ASP A 200 7.68 -13.42 8.53
N THR A 201 8.98 -13.60 8.77
CA THR A 201 9.55 -14.84 9.28
C THR A 201 9.07 -15.17 10.70
N ALA A 202 8.85 -14.14 11.53
CA ALA A 202 8.40 -14.32 12.92
C ALA A 202 6.98 -14.92 12.96
N ASN A 203 6.11 -14.47 12.06
CA ASN A 203 4.72 -14.94 11.96
C ASN A 203 4.51 -16.07 10.94
N GLN A 204 5.57 -16.46 10.22
CA GLN A 204 5.55 -17.45 9.14
C GLN A 204 4.52 -17.12 8.05
N ILE A 205 4.44 -15.84 7.69
CA ILE A 205 3.53 -15.31 6.67
C ILE A 205 4.35 -14.95 5.45
N THR A 206 3.88 -15.38 4.28
CA THR A 206 4.38 -14.90 2.99
C THR A 206 3.21 -14.31 2.21
N ALA A 207 3.38 -13.10 1.70
CA ALA A 207 2.39 -12.40 0.89
C ALA A 207 2.99 -12.06 -0.47
N SER A 208 2.40 -12.60 -1.53
CA SER A 208 2.73 -12.22 -2.91
C SER A 208 1.75 -11.14 -3.36
N ILE A 209 2.28 -9.99 -3.76
CA ILE A 209 1.51 -8.83 -4.17
C ILE A 209 1.83 -8.53 -5.64
N THR A 210 0.79 -8.40 -6.45
CA THR A 210 0.88 -7.86 -7.80
C THR A 210 -0.09 -6.70 -7.94
N GLY A 211 0.26 -5.72 -8.75
CA GLY A 211 -0.62 -4.58 -8.96
C GLY A 211 -0.35 -3.85 -10.25
N GLN A 212 -1.36 -3.10 -10.66
CA GLN A 212 -1.28 -2.16 -11.75
C GLN A 212 -2.02 -0.87 -11.39
N THR A 213 -1.55 0.25 -11.92
CA THR A 213 -2.21 1.54 -11.80
C THR A 213 -1.75 2.46 -12.91
N THR A 214 -2.55 3.46 -13.24
CA THR A 214 -2.20 4.53 -14.16
C THR A 214 -2.03 5.83 -13.38
N LEU A 215 -0.78 6.28 -13.21
CA LEU A 215 -0.47 7.54 -12.54
C LEU A 215 -0.54 8.70 -13.53
N THR A 216 -1.15 9.80 -13.12
CA THR A 216 -1.00 11.10 -13.78
C THR A 216 -0.64 12.16 -12.75
N PHE A 217 0.11 13.17 -13.17
CA PHE A 217 0.37 14.36 -12.36
C PHE A 217 0.39 15.60 -13.25
N ASN A 218 -0.08 16.72 -12.69
CA ASN A 218 -0.13 17.98 -13.41
C ASN A 218 1.22 18.72 -13.40
N ASP A 219 1.34 19.75 -14.26
CA ASP A 219 2.58 20.55 -14.39
C ASP A 219 3.11 21.10 -13.06
N ASN A 220 2.19 21.46 -12.17
CA ASN A 220 2.52 22.06 -10.88
C ASN A 220 2.76 21.03 -9.76
N LEU A 221 2.66 19.72 -10.04
CA LEU A 221 2.79 18.64 -9.05
C LEU A 221 1.90 18.84 -7.81
N ASN A 222 0.71 19.40 -8.05
CA ASN A 222 -0.31 19.66 -7.03
C ASN A 222 -1.47 18.67 -7.11
N ILE A 223 -1.72 18.10 -8.29
CA ILE A 223 -2.75 17.09 -8.49
C ILE A 223 -2.06 15.81 -8.95
N PHE A 224 -2.32 14.71 -8.25
CA PHE A 224 -1.92 13.36 -8.63
C PHE A 224 -3.17 12.50 -8.72
N ALA A 225 -3.32 11.73 -9.80
CA ALA A 225 -4.40 10.76 -9.91
C ALA A 225 -3.85 9.36 -10.19
N LEU A 226 -4.37 8.36 -9.47
CA LEU A 226 -4.15 6.95 -9.72
C LEU A 226 -5.44 6.37 -10.29
N ASN A 227 -5.46 6.12 -11.59
CA ASN A 227 -6.61 5.55 -12.28
C ASN A 227 -6.43 4.05 -12.51
N ASN A 228 -7.55 3.33 -12.61
CA ASN A 228 -7.58 1.89 -12.92
C ASN A 228 -6.64 1.10 -11.99
N THR A 229 -6.70 1.39 -10.70
CA THR A 229 -5.82 0.75 -9.71
C THR A 229 -6.38 -0.62 -9.38
N HIS A 230 -5.56 -1.65 -9.55
CA HIS A 230 -5.85 -3.02 -9.13
C HIS A 230 -4.66 -3.58 -8.36
N LEU A 231 -4.95 -4.19 -7.22
CA LEU A 231 -4.00 -4.90 -6.39
C LEU A 231 -4.55 -6.31 -6.17
N HIS A 232 -3.70 -7.31 -6.36
CA HIS A 232 -3.98 -8.69 -6.03
C HIS A 232 -2.94 -9.17 -5.03
N THR A 233 -3.39 -9.70 -3.91
CA THR A 233 -2.53 -10.19 -2.84
C THR A 233 -2.91 -11.62 -2.52
N THR A 234 -1.92 -12.51 -2.51
CA THR A 234 -2.07 -13.88 -2.02
C THR A 234 -1.25 -14.06 -0.76
N VAL A 235 -1.88 -14.47 0.33
CA VAL A 235 -1.25 -14.67 1.64
C VAL A 235 -1.26 -16.15 2.00
N THR A 236 -0.11 -16.68 2.36
CA THR A 236 0.06 -18.06 2.86
C THR A 236 0.66 -18.02 4.25
N ARG A 237 0.15 -18.85 5.16
CA ARG A 237 0.65 -18.97 6.54
C ARG A 237 0.97 -20.42 6.88
N LYS A 238 2.24 -20.74 7.08
CA LYS A 238 2.70 -22.15 7.27
C LYS A 238 2.05 -22.88 8.45
N VAL A 239 1.63 -22.18 9.52
CA VAL A 239 1.25 -22.80 10.79
C VAL A 239 -0.23 -23.23 10.88
N THR A 240 -1.14 -22.57 10.15
CA THR A 240 -2.60 -22.73 10.36
C THR A 240 -3.34 -23.24 9.13
N SER A 241 -2.83 -22.98 7.92
CA SER A 241 -3.43 -23.46 6.66
C SER A 241 -2.42 -23.34 5.53
N GLU A 242 -2.14 -24.45 4.83
CA GLU A 242 -1.38 -24.41 3.58
C GLU A 242 -2.17 -23.78 2.43
N LYS A 243 -3.49 -23.59 2.59
CA LYS A 243 -4.32 -22.96 1.55
C LYS A 243 -4.07 -21.46 1.51
N PRO A 244 -3.67 -20.90 0.35
CA PRO A 244 -3.49 -19.47 0.19
C PRO A 244 -4.83 -18.73 0.29
N VAL A 245 -4.82 -17.58 0.94
CA VAL A 245 -5.94 -16.64 0.98
C VAL A 245 -5.67 -15.53 -0.03
N THR A 246 -6.67 -15.22 -0.87
CA THR A 246 -6.55 -14.13 -1.84
C THR A 246 -7.36 -12.91 -1.44
N PHE A 247 -6.80 -11.74 -1.73
CA PHE A 247 -7.42 -10.43 -1.59
C PHE A 247 -7.27 -9.68 -2.91
N SER A 248 -8.33 -9.00 -3.34
CA SER A 248 -8.25 -8.05 -4.43
C SER A 248 -8.75 -6.68 -3.96
N LEU A 249 -7.94 -5.64 -4.20
CA LEU A 249 -8.33 -4.26 -4.01
C LEU A 249 -8.41 -3.59 -5.37
N SER A 250 -9.45 -2.82 -5.64
CA SER A 250 -9.51 -2.02 -6.85
C SER A 250 -10.20 -0.68 -6.64
N SER A 251 -9.80 0.32 -7.42
CA SER A 251 -10.44 1.62 -7.44
C SER A 251 -10.24 2.25 -8.82
N PRO A 252 -11.30 2.78 -9.46
CA PRO A 252 -11.17 3.49 -10.74
C PRO A 252 -10.36 4.78 -10.62
N GLU A 253 -10.36 5.42 -9.45
CA GLU A 253 -9.68 6.69 -9.23
C GLU A 253 -9.34 6.93 -7.75
N VAL A 254 -8.07 7.23 -7.50
CA VAL A 254 -7.60 7.92 -6.29
C VAL A 254 -7.04 9.27 -6.71
N LEU A 255 -7.61 10.35 -6.21
CA LEU A 255 -7.20 11.72 -6.50
C LEU A 255 -6.57 12.35 -5.25
N ILE A 256 -5.34 12.83 -5.37
CA ILE A 256 -4.63 13.59 -4.35
C ILE A 256 -4.53 15.02 -4.86
N ASP A 257 -5.24 15.94 -4.21
CA ASP A 257 -5.22 17.37 -4.53
C ASP A 257 -4.56 18.13 -3.37
N LYS A 258 -3.33 18.60 -3.59
CA LYS A 258 -2.54 19.34 -2.62
C LYS A 258 -3.03 20.78 -2.45
N THR A 259 -3.70 21.34 -3.44
CA THR A 259 -4.29 22.69 -3.37
C THR A 259 -5.53 22.69 -2.48
N GLN A 260 -6.38 21.67 -2.62
CA GLN A 260 -7.53 21.46 -1.74
C GLN A 260 -7.19 20.73 -0.44
N GLN A 261 -5.93 20.29 -0.29
CA GLN A 261 -5.48 19.44 0.82
C GLN A 261 -6.42 18.26 1.02
N SER A 262 -6.67 17.47 -0.03
CA SER A 262 -7.63 16.38 0.00
C SER A 262 -7.14 15.13 -0.71
N ILE A 263 -7.67 13.98 -0.28
CA ILE A 263 -7.54 12.69 -0.96
C ILE A 263 -8.94 12.14 -1.17
N LYS A 264 -9.31 11.88 -2.42
CA LYS A 264 -10.58 11.23 -2.77
C LYS A 264 -10.29 9.82 -3.29
N VAL A 265 -11.00 8.84 -2.76
CA VAL A 265 -10.98 7.45 -3.23
C VAL A 265 -12.38 7.12 -3.74
N SER A 266 -12.48 6.97 -5.06
CA SER A 266 -13.73 6.64 -5.74
C SER A 266 -13.89 5.12 -5.83
N GLU A 267 -15.06 4.62 -5.46
CA GLU A 267 -15.48 3.22 -5.62
C GLU A 267 -14.42 2.18 -5.25
N LEU A 268 -13.80 2.32 -4.07
CA LEU A 268 -12.90 1.30 -3.56
C LEU A 268 -13.64 -0.01 -3.40
N GLN A 269 -13.15 -1.08 -4.00
CA GLN A 269 -13.69 -2.43 -3.87
C GLN A 269 -12.62 -3.33 -3.25
N LEU A 270 -12.94 -3.93 -2.12
CA LEU A 270 -12.18 -5.01 -1.51
C LEU A 270 -12.96 -6.32 -1.70
N LYS A 271 -12.29 -7.36 -2.20
CA LYS A 271 -12.85 -8.72 -2.25
C LYS A 271 -11.89 -9.71 -1.62
N SER A 272 -12.42 -10.65 -0.87
CA SER A 272 -11.70 -11.82 -0.38
C SER A 272 -12.70 -12.94 -0.20
N ALA A 273 -12.51 -14.07 -0.87
CA ALA A 273 -13.54 -15.11 -0.94
C ALA A 273 -14.91 -14.51 -1.34
N ASP A 274 -15.95 -14.77 -0.56
CA ASP A 274 -17.30 -14.25 -0.76
C ASP A 274 -17.50 -12.85 -0.17
N LEU A 275 -16.56 -12.35 0.64
CA LEU A 275 -16.63 -11.01 1.20
C LEU A 275 -16.40 -9.98 0.10
N GLN A 276 -17.34 -9.06 -0.06
CA GLN A 276 -17.21 -7.90 -0.94
C GLN A 276 -17.57 -6.63 -0.17
N VAL A 277 -16.62 -5.70 -0.10
CA VAL A 277 -16.78 -4.41 0.55
C VAL A 277 -16.55 -3.31 -0.47
N THR A 278 -17.46 -2.34 -0.52
CA THR A 278 -17.34 -1.16 -1.38
C THR A 278 -17.33 0.11 -0.55
N SER A 279 -16.55 1.11 -0.97
CA SER A 279 -16.46 2.39 -0.26
C SER A 279 -16.18 3.57 -1.18
N ASN A 280 -16.75 4.72 -0.86
CA ASN A 280 -16.30 6.02 -1.36
C ASN A 280 -15.76 6.79 -0.17
N MET A 281 -14.55 7.33 -0.28
CA MET A 281 -13.88 8.01 0.83
C MET A 281 -13.31 9.35 0.41
N ILE A 282 -13.33 10.30 1.34
CA ILE A 282 -12.69 11.61 1.20
C ILE A 282 -11.95 11.88 2.50
N ALA A 283 -10.63 12.09 2.39
CA ALA A 283 -9.79 12.61 3.45
C ALA A 283 -9.54 14.10 3.21
N SER A 284 -9.70 14.92 4.24
CA SER A 284 -9.18 16.28 4.27
C SER A 284 -7.89 16.27 5.10
N LEU A 285 -6.82 16.77 4.49
CA LEU A 285 -5.47 16.90 5.06
C LEU A 285 -5.26 18.27 5.72
N ASN A 286 -6.32 19.06 5.87
CA ASN A 286 -6.32 20.28 6.68
C ASN A 286 -5.91 19.94 8.13
N SER A 287 -5.51 20.96 8.90
CA SER A 287 -5.27 20.77 10.34
C SER A 287 -6.49 21.19 11.14
N PRO A 288 -7.23 20.27 11.81
CA PRO A 288 -6.98 18.83 11.96
C PRO A 288 -7.50 17.99 10.78
N PRO A 289 -6.85 16.84 10.48
CA PRO A 289 -7.26 16.02 9.36
C PRO A 289 -8.56 15.27 9.68
N THR A 290 -9.35 15.03 8.63
CA THR A 290 -10.61 14.30 8.71
C THR A 290 -10.66 13.24 7.62
N LEU A 291 -11.42 12.17 7.87
CA LEU A 291 -11.69 11.11 6.92
C LEU A 291 -13.17 10.77 6.98
N SER A 292 -13.84 10.78 5.84
CA SER A 292 -15.27 10.45 5.76
C SER A 292 -15.53 9.49 4.61
N GLY A 293 -16.61 8.74 4.72
CA GLY A 293 -17.01 7.83 3.65
C GLY A 293 -18.27 7.06 3.94
N LYS A 294 -18.68 6.27 2.95
CA LYS A 294 -19.76 5.29 3.08
C LYS A 294 -19.21 3.92 2.75
N ILE A 295 -19.33 3.00 3.69
CA ILE A 295 -18.97 1.59 3.54
C ILE A 295 -20.25 0.80 3.28
N ARG A 296 -20.16 -0.14 2.34
CA ARG A 296 -21.19 -1.16 2.10
C ARG A 296 -20.53 -2.53 2.02
N ILE A 297 -21.03 -3.45 2.82
CA ILE A 297 -20.66 -4.84 2.88
C ILE A 297 -21.78 -5.62 2.18
N MET A 298 -21.47 -6.30 1.09
CA MET A 298 -22.45 -7.15 0.41
C MET A 298 -22.73 -8.40 1.25
N PRO A 299 -23.92 -9.01 1.14
CA PRO A 299 -24.25 -10.26 1.80
C PRO A 299 -23.19 -11.34 1.58
N PHE A 300 -22.69 -11.91 2.67
CA PHE A 300 -21.77 -13.05 2.65
C PHE A 300 -22.05 -13.98 3.84
N ASN A 301 -21.37 -15.13 3.86
CA ASN A 301 -21.45 -16.11 4.95
C ASN A 301 -20.21 -16.02 5.86
N PRO A 302 -20.33 -15.46 7.08
CA PRO A 302 -19.20 -15.33 8.00
C PRO A 302 -18.56 -16.67 8.41
N SER A 303 -19.36 -17.72 8.63
CA SER A 303 -18.89 -19.06 8.97
C SER A 303 -17.97 -19.62 7.88
N GLN A 304 -18.43 -19.56 6.63
CA GLN A 304 -17.66 -19.96 5.45
C GLN A 304 -16.39 -19.12 5.29
N LEU A 305 -16.48 -17.79 5.45
CA LEU A 305 -15.31 -16.92 5.38
C LEU A 305 -14.27 -17.31 6.43
N MET A 306 -14.66 -17.48 7.70
CA MET A 306 -13.75 -17.90 8.76
C MET A 306 -13.09 -19.25 8.46
N THR A 307 -13.85 -20.23 7.96
CA THR A 307 -13.29 -21.52 7.55
C THR A 307 -12.27 -21.38 6.42
N GLN A 308 -12.56 -20.57 5.40
CA GLN A 308 -11.63 -20.33 4.28
C GLN A 308 -10.37 -19.58 4.71
N LEU A 309 -10.50 -18.64 5.65
CA LEU A 309 -9.39 -17.89 6.24
C LEU A 309 -8.65 -18.67 7.34
N ALA A 310 -9.07 -19.89 7.65
CA ALA A 310 -8.59 -20.68 8.79
C ALA A 310 -8.62 -19.91 10.13
N LEU A 311 -9.64 -19.05 10.30
CA LEU A 311 -9.92 -18.34 11.53
C LEU A 311 -10.76 -19.23 12.46
N PRO A 312 -10.51 -19.20 13.78
CA PRO A 312 -11.34 -19.93 14.73
C PRO A 312 -12.77 -19.36 14.71
N GLN A 313 -13.76 -20.23 14.61
CA GLN A 313 -15.15 -19.83 14.76
C GLN A 313 -15.51 -19.68 16.25
N PRO A 314 -16.29 -18.65 16.64
CA PRO A 314 -16.76 -18.54 18.01
C PRO A 314 -17.69 -19.72 18.33
N PRO A 315 -17.60 -20.29 19.54
CA PRO A 315 -18.47 -21.40 19.94
C PRO A 315 -19.93 -20.95 19.97
N HIS A 316 -20.81 -21.74 19.34
CA HIS A 316 -22.24 -21.46 19.24
C HIS A 316 -23.07 -22.74 19.42
N ARG A 317 -24.31 -22.59 19.89
CA ARG A 317 -25.25 -23.70 20.12
C ARG A 317 -25.89 -24.15 18.83
N ASP A 318 -26.30 -23.19 18.02
CA ASP A 318 -27.03 -23.42 16.79
C ASP A 318 -26.08 -23.42 15.59
N LYS A 319 -26.00 -24.54 14.87
CA LYS A 319 -25.13 -24.72 13.70
C LYS A 319 -25.55 -23.85 12.50
N THR A 320 -26.70 -23.19 12.57
CA THR A 320 -27.27 -22.37 11.50
C THR A 320 -27.04 -20.86 11.69
N VAL A 321 -26.24 -20.46 12.68
CA VAL A 321 -25.82 -19.06 12.86
C VAL A 321 -24.60 -18.72 12.02
N LEU A 322 -24.33 -17.42 11.89
CA LEU A 322 -23.21 -16.86 11.14
C LEU A 322 -23.24 -17.23 9.65
N GLN A 323 -24.44 -17.35 9.09
CA GLN A 323 -24.67 -17.75 7.69
C GLN A 323 -24.90 -16.54 6.79
N HIS A 324 -25.32 -15.41 7.36
CA HIS A 324 -25.61 -14.20 6.61
C HIS A 324 -25.11 -12.97 7.37
N LEU A 325 -24.28 -12.16 6.73
CA LEU A 325 -23.97 -10.81 7.20
C LEU A 325 -23.91 -9.85 6.01
N ASP A 326 -24.58 -8.72 6.17
CA ASP A 326 -24.47 -7.57 5.28
C ASP A 326 -24.58 -6.27 6.08
N GLY A 327 -24.24 -5.16 5.45
CA GLY A 327 -24.50 -3.87 6.07
C GLY A 327 -24.03 -2.69 5.26
N GLN A 328 -24.44 -1.51 5.71
CA GLN A 328 -23.91 -0.26 5.22
C GLN A 328 -23.85 0.76 6.35
N PHE A 329 -22.82 1.58 6.33
CA PHE A 329 -22.74 2.70 7.23
C PHE A 329 -21.94 3.84 6.66
N SER A 330 -22.29 5.05 7.07
CA SER A 330 -21.47 6.24 6.83
C SER A 330 -20.64 6.53 8.06
N PHE A 331 -19.40 6.97 7.85
CA PHE A 331 -18.51 7.33 8.93
C PHE A 331 -17.87 8.70 8.70
N TYR A 332 -17.55 9.36 9.80
CA TYR A 332 -16.77 10.59 9.85
C TYR A 332 -15.77 10.48 11.01
N ALA A 333 -14.50 10.39 10.66
CA ALA A 333 -13.38 10.26 11.58
C ALA A 333 -12.57 11.56 11.62
N THR A 334 -12.13 11.90 12.82
CA THR A 334 -11.19 12.98 13.12
C THR A 334 -10.00 12.39 13.87
N ARG A 335 -9.01 13.22 14.20
CA ARG A 335 -7.88 12.83 15.07
C ARG A 335 -8.32 12.29 16.43
N ASN A 336 -9.48 12.71 16.93
CA ASN A 336 -9.91 12.45 18.30
C ASN A 336 -11.17 11.60 18.39
N GLY A 337 -11.73 11.11 17.30
CA GLY A 337 -12.96 10.33 17.39
C GLY A 337 -13.57 9.98 16.04
N ILE A 338 -14.58 9.13 16.08
CA ILE A 338 -15.30 8.63 14.91
C ILE A 338 -16.81 8.65 15.18
N THR A 339 -17.56 9.13 14.21
CA THR A 339 -19.02 9.01 14.15
C THR A 339 -19.40 8.01 13.08
N ILE A 340 -20.30 7.10 13.39
CA ILE A 340 -20.90 6.14 12.47
C ILE A 340 -22.41 6.42 12.46
N SER A 341 -22.91 6.98 11.37
CA SER A 341 -24.32 7.33 11.22
C SER A 341 -24.69 7.60 9.75
N PRO A 342 -25.76 6.99 9.20
CA PRO A 342 -26.51 5.89 9.80
C PRO A 342 -25.68 4.60 9.77
N LEU A 343 -25.89 3.72 10.75
CA LEU A 343 -25.47 2.33 10.78
C LEU A 343 -26.68 1.46 10.42
N LEU A 344 -26.54 0.55 9.48
CA LEU A 344 -27.51 -0.51 9.16
C LEU A 344 -26.74 -1.80 8.95
N MET A 345 -27.01 -2.85 9.73
CA MET A 345 -26.39 -4.16 9.55
C MET A 345 -27.40 -5.26 9.79
N THR A 346 -27.21 -6.37 9.11
CA THR A 346 -27.98 -7.60 9.32
C THR A 346 -27.02 -8.73 9.64
N LEU A 347 -27.33 -9.51 10.67
CA LEU A 347 -26.67 -10.75 11.01
C LEU A 347 -27.74 -11.82 11.16
N ASP A 348 -27.70 -12.84 10.30
CA ASP A 348 -28.72 -13.88 10.21
C ASP A 348 -30.14 -13.28 10.12
N ASP A 349 -30.98 -13.48 11.13
CA ASP A 349 -32.36 -12.98 11.18
C ASP A 349 -32.51 -11.66 11.97
N SER A 350 -31.39 -11.00 12.29
CA SER A 350 -31.31 -9.83 13.17
C SER A 350 -30.78 -8.60 12.45
N SER A 351 -31.54 -7.52 12.43
CA SER A 351 -31.16 -6.22 11.87
C SER A 351 -30.99 -5.16 12.96
N VAL A 352 -29.82 -4.50 12.95
CA VAL A 352 -29.50 -3.37 13.81
C VAL A 352 -29.40 -2.09 12.98
N SER A 353 -29.97 -1.02 13.51
CA SER A 353 -29.87 0.31 12.93
C SER A 353 -29.54 1.36 13.98
N GLY A 354 -28.96 2.50 13.57
CA GLY A 354 -28.80 3.65 14.46
C GLY A 354 -27.50 4.41 14.25
N SER A 355 -26.89 4.87 15.34
CA SER A 355 -25.65 5.63 15.32
C SER A 355 -24.74 5.30 16.49
N VAL A 356 -23.43 5.37 16.26
CA VAL A 356 -22.40 5.24 17.28
C VAL A 356 -21.41 6.39 17.13
N ILE A 357 -21.06 7.05 18.23
CA ILE A 357 -20.04 8.09 18.28
C ILE A 357 -19.00 7.64 19.30
N MET A 358 -17.73 7.65 18.94
CA MET A 358 -16.63 7.42 19.85
C MET A 358 -15.75 8.66 19.87
N ASN A 359 -15.53 9.22 21.05
CA ASN A 359 -14.58 10.29 21.29
C ASN A 359 -13.39 9.75 22.09
N ASP A 360 -12.20 10.31 21.86
CA ASP A 360 -10.91 9.94 22.45
C ASP A 360 -10.49 8.48 22.17
N TYR A 361 -9.64 8.24 21.18
CA TYR A 361 -9.14 6.89 20.89
C TYR A 361 -8.31 6.25 22.02
N THR A 362 -7.75 7.06 22.93
CA THR A 362 -6.93 6.55 24.05
C THR A 362 -7.78 6.20 25.27
N LYS A 363 -8.87 6.95 25.49
CA LYS A 363 -9.81 6.73 26.59
C LYS A 363 -11.25 6.84 26.06
N PRO A 364 -11.71 5.85 25.26
CA PRO A 364 -12.93 5.96 24.48
C PRO A 364 -14.14 6.28 25.33
N ILE A 365 -14.80 7.38 25.00
CA ILE A 365 -16.14 7.74 25.46
C ILE A 365 -17.08 7.46 24.30
N THR A 366 -17.96 6.47 24.46
CA THR A 366 -18.84 6.02 23.37
C THR A 366 -20.26 6.45 23.64
N THR A 367 -20.90 7.14 22.70
CA THR A 367 -22.34 7.34 22.72
C THR A 367 -23.01 6.54 21.63
N PHE A 368 -24.18 5.98 21.91
CA PHE A 368 -24.91 5.19 20.92
C PHE A 368 -26.41 5.39 21.03
N ASN A 369 -27.08 5.28 19.89
CA ASN A 369 -28.52 5.14 19.81
C ASN A 369 -28.80 4.06 18.79
N LEU A 370 -29.22 2.89 19.26
CA LEU A 370 -29.36 1.68 18.44
C LEU A 370 -30.76 1.11 18.58
N ALA A 371 -31.29 0.62 17.47
CA ALA A 371 -32.54 -0.12 17.40
C ALA A 371 -32.27 -1.49 16.77
N LEU A 372 -32.69 -2.54 17.47
CA LEU A 372 -32.57 -3.94 17.07
C LEU A 372 -33.98 -4.52 16.91
N ASP A 373 -34.25 -5.17 15.78
CA ASP A 373 -35.57 -5.73 15.51
C ASP A 373 -35.82 -7.01 16.31
N ALA A 374 -34.98 -8.02 16.17
CA ALA A 374 -35.10 -9.30 16.83
C ALA A 374 -33.72 -9.88 17.04
N ILE A 375 -33.44 -10.47 18.20
CA ILE A 375 -32.25 -11.28 18.40
C ILE A 375 -32.57 -12.47 19.30
N ASP A 376 -32.05 -13.63 18.91
CA ASP A 376 -32.05 -14.83 19.74
C ASP A 376 -30.62 -15.10 20.20
N VAL A 377 -30.31 -14.65 21.41
CA VAL A 377 -28.98 -14.74 22.01
C VAL A 377 -28.61 -16.20 22.28
N ASP A 378 -29.59 -17.07 22.56
CA ASP A 378 -29.31 -18.48 22.87
C ASP A 378 -28.61 -19.20 21.73
N ARG A 379 -28.91 -18.83 20.49
CA ARG A 379 -28.29 -19.42 19.29
C ARG A 379 -26.77 -19.20 19.25
N TYR A 380 -26.31 -18.07 19.77
CA TYR A 380 -24.91 -17.63 19.75
C TYR A 380 -24.13 -17.99 21.02
N LEU A 381 -24.78 -18.56 22.04
CA LEU A 381 -24.09 -19.00 23.26
C LEU A 381 -23.36 -20.34 23.02
N PRO A 382 -22.30 -20.65 23.78
CA PRO A 382 -21.70 -21.98 23.78
C PRO A 382 -22.70 -23.09 24.18
N PRO A 383 -22.50 -24.34 23.73
CA PRO A 383 -23.31 -25.49 24.15
C PRO A 383 -23.40 -25.62 25.67
N MET A 384 -24.61 -25.85 26.20
CA MET A 384 -24.78 -26.08 27.64
C MET A 384 -24.13 -27.39 28.07
N THR A 385 -23.36 -27.36 29.16
CA THR A 385 -22.86 -28.58 29.82
C THR A 385 -24.01 -29.23 30.61
N LYS A 386 -23.95 -30.55 30.81
CA LYS A 386 -25.03 -31.40 31.36
C LYS A 386 -25.64 -30.96 32.72
N ASN A 387 -25.08 -29.98 33.42
CA ASN A 387 -25.54 -29.50 34.74
C ASN A 387 -26.14 -28.07 34.73
N SER A 388 -26.52 -27.54 33.57
CA SER A 388 -27.08 -26.18 33.47
C SER A 388 -28.58 -26.19 33.81
N LYS A 389 -28.98 -25.62 34.96
CA LYS A 389 -30.40 -25.43 35.31
C LYS A 389 -31.00 -24.25 34.51
N PRO A 390 -32.28 -24.32 34.09
CA PRO A 390 -32.96 -23.17 33.51
C PRO A 390 -33.13 -22.07 34.55
N THR A 391 -32.69 -20.85 34.21
CA THR A 391 -32.68 -19.69 35.09
C THR A 391 -33.95 -18.85 34.88
N ASP A 392 -34.59 -18.46 35.98
CA ASP A 392 -35.73 -17.52 36.04
C ASP A 392 -35.46 -16.24 35.23
N PRO A 393 -36.39 -15.75 34.37
CA PRO A 393 -36.27 -14.48 33.66
C PRO A 393 -35.84 -13.27 34.52
N ALA A 394 -36.29 -13.20 35.78
CA ALA A 394 -35.88 -12.14 36.70
C ALA A 394 -34.40 -12.28 37.12
N ALA A 395 -33.90 -13.51 37.24
CA ALA A 395 -32.49 -13.78 37.51
C ALA A 395 -31.60 -13.54 36.27
N ILE A 396 -32.13 -13.63 35.04
CA ILE A 396 -31.38 -13.32 33.81
C ILE A 396 -31.00 -11.82 33.74
N LEU A 397 -31.93 -10.93 34.09
CA LEU A 397 -31.66 -9.48 34.19
C LEU A 397 -30.59 -9.17 35.25
N ALA A 398 -30.48 -9.98 36.30
CA ALA A 398 -29.45 -9.86 37.33
C ALA A 398 -28.07 -10.39 36.90
N ILE A 399 -27.99 -11.22 35.86
CA ILE A 399 -26.73 -11.79 35.31
C ILE A 399 -26.17 -10.94 34.16
N MET A 400 -26.95 -9.97 33.64
CA MET A 400 -26.38 -8.98 32.73
C MET A 400 -25.16 -8.34 33.40
N PRO A 401 -24.01 -8.26 32.73
CA PRO A 401 -22.77 -7.78 33.33
C PRO A 401 -22.80 -6.25 33.41
N VAL A 402 -23.78 -5.70 34.12
CA VAL A 402 -24.03 -4.26 34.26
C VAL A 402 -22.78 -3.57 34.81
N GLU A 403 -22.04 -4.22 35.72
CA GLU A 403 -20.76 -3.70 36.22
C GLU A 403 -19.67 -3.64 35.14
N THR A 404 -19.61 -4.63 34.24
CA THR A 404 -18.69 -4.59 33.09
C THR A 404 -19.11 -3.50 32.10
N LEU A 405 -20.43 -3.32 31.89
CA LEU A 405 -20.97 -2.27 31.05
C LEU A 405 -20.78 -0.86 31.65
N ARG A 406 -20.83 -0.70 32.98
CA ARG A 406 -20.52 0.58 33.67
C ARG A 406 -19.04 0.93 33.62
N LYS A 407 -18.14 -0.07 33.59
CA LYS A 407 -16.70 0.16 33.37
C LYS A 407 -16.41 0.70 31.97
N LEU A 408 -17.27 0.42 30.99
CA LEU A 408 -17.20 1.04 29.68
C LEU A 408 -17.75 2.47 29.82
N ARG A 409 -16.97 3.48 29.43
CA ARG A 409 -17.39 4.90 29.43
C ARG A 409 -18.40 5.13 28.30
N THR A 410 -19.60 4.58 28.46
CA THR A 410 -20.59 4.49 27.39
C THR A 410 -21.93 5.06 27.84
N THR A 411 -22.53 5.90 27.02
CA THR A 411 -23.84 6.51 27.29
C THR A 411 -24.76 6.34 26.09
N GLY A 412 -25.96 5.80 26.25
CA GLY A 412 -26.82 5.57 25.10
C GLY A 412 -28.06 4.76 25.35
N SER A 413 -28.89 4.67 24.31
CA SER A 413 -30.12 3.88 24.31
C SER A 413 -30.06 2.74 23.31
N LEU A 414 -30.49 1.55 23.73
CA LEU A 414 -30.72 0.39 22.89
C LEU A 414 -32.20 -0.02 22.99
N ALA A 415 -32.92 0.12 21.88
CA ALA A 415 -34.27 -0.40 21.74
C ALA A 415 -34.22 -1.78 21.08
N ILE A 416 -34.92 -2.77 21.64
CA ILE A 416 -35.00 -4.14 21.11
C ILE A 416 -36.47 -4.54 20.97
N ASN A 417 -36.96 -4.80 19.75
CA ASN A 417 -38.37 -5.17 19.58
C ASN A 417 -38.65 -6.60 20.07
N LYS A 418 -37.73 -7.55 19.85
CA LYS A 418 -37.82 -8.93 20.35
C LYS A 418 -36.46 -9.47 20.79
N LEU A 419 -36.36 -9.97 22.02
CA LEU A 419 -35.17 -10.65 22.56
C LEU A 419 -35.53 -12.05 23.03
N ALA A 420 -34.84 -13.07 22.54
CA ALA A 420 -34.87 -14.41 23.10
C ALA A 420 -33.54 -14.71 23.83
N ILE A 421 -33.64 -15.17 25.08
CA ILE A 421 -32.48 -15.51 25.93
C ILE A 421 -32.88 -16.51 27.03
N ASN A 422 -32.07 -17.55 27.24
CA ASN A 422 -32.34 -18.74 28.06
C ASN A 422 -33.78 -19.27 27.95
N ASN A 423 -34.29 -19.42 26.72
CA ASN A 423 -35.66 -19.85 26.38
C ASN A 423 -36.79 -18.89 26.82
N ALA A 424 -36.47 -17.70 27.34
CA ALA A 424 -37.44 -16.65 27.59
C ALA A 424 -37.53 -15.70 26.39
N THR A 425 -38.73 -15.19 26.09
CA THR A 425 -38.93 -14.15 25.06
C THR A 425 -39.44 -12.87 25.68
N LEU A 426 -38.70 -11.78 25.45
CA LEU A 426 -39.01 -10.43 25.88
C LEU A 426 -39.32 -9.55 24.66
N ARG A 427 -40.16 -8.53 24.82
CA ARG A 427 -40.58 -7.62 23.74
C ARG A 427 -40.52 -6.16 24.17
N HIS A 428 -40.26 -5.27 23.22
CA HIS A 428 -40.20 -3.82 23.43
C HIS A 428 -39.28 -3.41 24.59
N ILE A 429 -38.07 -3.94 24.61
CA ILE A 429 -37.09 -3.65 25.66
C ILE A 429 -36.41 -2.34 25.32
N GLN A 430 -36.28 -1.48 26.32
CA GLN A 430 -35.49 -0.27 26.23
C GLN A 430 -34.42 -0.31 27.30
N LEU A 431 -33.15 -0.31 26.87
CA LEU A 431 -31.99 -0.26 27.75
C LEU A 431 -31.36 1.12 27.62
N THR A 432 -31.17 1.79 28.75
CA THR A 432 -30.39 3.04 28.83
C THR A 432 -29.14 2.75 29.64
N LEU A 433 -27.99 3.09 29.07
CA LEU A 433 -26.68 3.01 29.72
C LEU A 433 -26.21 4.44 29.97
N GLY A 434 -25.83 4.73 31.21
CA GLY A 434 -25.33 6.03 31.66
C GLY A 434 -26.34 6.83 32.51
N GLU A 435 -26.03 6.91 33.81
CA GLU A 435 -26.06 8.12 34.63
C GLU A 435 -24.67 8.28 35.27
#